data_AF-A0A353SSA7-F1
#
_entry.id   AF-A0A353SSA7-F1
#
_cell.length_a   1.000
_cell.length_b   1.000
_cell.length_c   1.000
_cell.angle_alpha   90.00
_cell.angle_beta   90.00
_cell.angle_gamma   90.00
#
_symmetry.space_group_name_H-M   'P 1'
#
loop_
_entity.id
_entity.type
_entity.pdbx_description
1 polymer ?
#
loop_
_entity_poly.entity_id
_entity_poly.type
_entity_poly.pdbx_seq_one_letter_code
_entity_poly.pdbx_strand_id
1 'polypeptide(L)' 'MPTSARKLNFMIRNEIARDLEALVPAGERSRTVNEALAKELLSIRRRKLTERMRTLRKKGPAISTEDIVAALRKDRESH' A
#
# COMPACT_ATOMS: atom_id res chain seq x y z
N MET A 1 0.57 -21.63 -8.89
CA MET A 1 -0.63 -21.51 -8.05
C MET A 1 -1.77 -21.06 -8.95
N PRO A 2 -2.91 -21.76 -9.02
CA PRO A 2 -4.00 -21.37 -9.89
C PRO A 2 -4.57 -20.04 -9.37
N THR A 3 -4.46 -18.98 -10.18
CA THR A 3 -5.01 -17.67 -9.86
C THR A 3 -6.53 -17.77 -9.97
N SER A 4 -7.21 -17.94 -8.84
CA SER A 4 -8.67 -17.90 -8.81
C SER A 4 -9.15 -16.49 -9.16
N ALA A 5 -9.62 -16.32 -10.39
CA ALA A 5 -10.22 -15.08 -10.84
C ALA A 5 -11.68 -15.04 -10.37
N ARG A 6 -12.04 -14.00 -9.59
CA ARG A 6 -13.43 -13.74 -9.18
C ARG A 6 -14.04 -12.71 -10.13
N LYS A 7 -15.17 -13.02 -10.75
CA LYS A 7 -15.92 -12.05 -11.56
C LYS A 7 -16.49 -10.97 -10.64
N LEU A 8 -16.16 -9.72 -10.94
CA LEU A 8 -16.58 -8.53 -10.20
C LEU A 8 -17.28 -7.62 -11.19
N ASN A 9 -18.52 -7.22 -10.88
CA ASN A 9 -19.27 -6.31 -11.73
C ASN A 9 -18.96 -4.89 -11.25
N PHE A 10 -18.27 -4.11 -12.08
CA PHE A 10 -18.03 -2.70 -11.83
C PHE A 10 -18.22 -1.93 -13.13
N MET A 11 -18.66 -0.69 -13.01
CA MET A 11 -18.83 0.19 -14.16
C MET A 11 -17.50 0.86 -14.48
N ILE A 12 -17.08 0.77 -15.74
CA ILE A 12 -15.95 1.53 -16.27
C ILE A 12 -16.47 2.68 -17.13
N ARG A 13 -15.71 3.77 -17.18
CA ARG A 13 -16.04 4.89 -18.07
C ARG A 13 -15.98 4.42 -19.52
N ASN A 14 -16.93 4.89 -20.34
CA ASN A 14 -17.03 4.51 -21.75
C ASN A 14 -15.74 4.81 -22.55
N GLU A 15 -15.05 5.90 -22.22
CA GLU A 15 -13.77 6.26 -22.83
C GLU A 15 -12.71 5.19 -22.56
N ILE A 16 -12.56 4.79 -21.29
CA ILE A 16 -11.62 3.74 -20.88
C ILE A 16 -12.00 2.38 -21.49
N ALA A 17 -13.29 2.09 -21.60
CA ALA A 17 -13.77 0.87 -22.26
C ALA A 17 -13.37 0.83 -23.74
N ARG A 18 -13.55 1.94 -24.47
CA ARG A 18 -13.14 2.06 -25.88
C ARG A 18 -11.63 1.88 -26.03
N ASP A 19 -10.84 2.54 -25.18
CA ASP A 19 -9.38 2.43 -25.23
C ASP A 19 -8.90 1.01 -24.92
N LEU A 20 -9.53 0.35 -23.94
CA LEU A 20 -9.24 -1.05 -23.61
C LEU A 20 -9.58 -1.98 -24.77
N GLU A 21 -10.69 -1.73 -25.47
CA GLU A 21 -11.10 -2.52 -26.62
C GLU A 21 -10.20 -2.32 -27.84
N ALA A 22 -9.75 -1.08 -28.07
CA ALA A 22 -8.91 -0.69 -29.19
C ALA A 22 -7.44 -1.09 -29.02
N LEU A 23 -6.90 -0.95 -27.81
CA LEU A 23 -5.46 -1.16 -27.54
C LEU A 23 -5.14 -2.58 -27.06
N VAL A 24 -6.10 -3.31 -26.50
CA VAL A 24 -5.84 -4.62 -25.87
C VAL A 24 -6.62 -5.74 -26.57
N PRO A 25 -5.92 -6.79 -27.04
CA PRO A 25 -6.54 -7.99 -27.61
C PRO A 25 -7.55 -8.62 -26.64
N ALA A 26 -8.66 -9.15 -27.17
CA ALA A 26 -9.79 -9.62 -26.37
C ALA A 26 -9.41 -10.65 -25.27
N GLY A 27 -8.44 -11.51 -25.52
CA GLY A 27 -7.95 -12.52 -24.55
C GLY A 27 -7.08 -11.96 -23.42
N GLU A 28 -6.52 -10.76 -23.58
CA GLU A 28 -5.58 -10.16 -22.62
C GLU A 28 -6.23 -9.05 -21.77
N ARG A 29 -7.42 -8.56 -22.15
CA ARG A 29 -8.11 -7.47 -21.43
C ARG A 29 -8.23 -7.71 -19.94
N SER A 30 -8.65 -8.91 -19.53
CA SER A 30 -8.76 -9.26 -18.10
C SER A 30 -7.40 -9.20 -17.40
N ARG A 31 -6.34 -9.68 -18.05
CA ARG A 31 -4.97 -9.64 -17.52
C ARG A 31 -4.49 -8.21 -17.36
N THR A 32 -4.65 -7.37 -18.39
CA THR A 32 -4.23 -5.96 -18.37
C THR A 32 -4.97 -5.17 -17.28
N VAL A 33 -6.29 -5.37 -17.15
CA VAL A 33 -7.08 -4.72 -16.10
C VAL A 33 -6.62 -5.18 -14.71
N ASN A 34 -6.40 -6.48 -14.52
CA ASN A 34 -5.92 -7.01 -13.25
C ASN A 34 -4.53 -6.47 -12.88
N GLU A 35 -3.61 -6.38 -13.84
CA GLU A 35 -2.27 -5.84 -13.62
C GLU A 35 -2.31 -4.33 -13.29
N ALA A 36 -3.16 -3.57 -13.98
CA ALA A 36 -3.38 -2.14 -13.68
C ALA A 36 -3.97 -1.93 -12.28
N LEU A 37 -5.00 -2.71 -11.92
CA LEU A 37 -5.60 -2.68 -10.59
C LEU A 37 -4.61 -3.09 -9.50
N ALA A 38 -3.77 -4.11 -9.74
CA ALA A 38 -2.76 -4.54 -8.79
C ALA A 38 -1.74 -3.44 -8.49
N LYS A 39 -1.28 -2.72 -9.52
CA LYS A 39 -0.37 -1.58 -9.38
C LYS A 39 -1.01 -0.45 -8.56
N GLU A 40 -2.26 -0.10 -8.86
CA GLU A 40 -2.95 0.98 -8.14
C GLU A 40 -3.25 0.61 -6.68
N LEU A 41 -3.72 -0.62 -6.43
CA LEU A 41 -3.94 -1.09 -5.05
C LEU A 41 -2.65 -1.11 -4.23
N LEU A 42 -1.51 -1.42 -4.85
CA LEU A 42 -0.21 -1.38 -4.19
C LEU A 42 0.20 0.07 -3.86
N SER A 43 -0.04 1.02 -4.77
CA SER A 43 0.15 2.46 -4.52
C SER A 43 -0.71 2.94 -3.34
N ILE A 44 -2.00 2.58 -3.32
CA ILE A 44 -2.93 2.92 -2.23
C ILE A 44 -2.45 2.32 -0.90
N ARG A 45 -2.02 1.04 -0.88
CA ARG A 45 -1.47 0.41 0.33
C ARG A 45 -0.25 1.15 0.86
N ARG A 46 0.68 1.52 -0.02
CA ARG A 46 1.88 2.30 0.36
C ARG A 46 1.48 3.63 0.99
N ARG A 47 0.58 4.39 0.36
CA ARG A 47 0.09 5.67 0.90
C ARG A 47 -0.51 5.50 2.29
N LYS A 48 -1.37 4.50 2.49
CA LYS A 48 -1.97 4.20 3.80
C LYS A 48 -0.91 3.83 4.85
N LEU A 49 0.12 3.05 4.48
CA LEU A 49 1.21 2.70 5.39
C LEU A 49 2.05 3.93 5.76
N THR A 50 2.38 4.78 4.79
CA THR A 50 3.09 6.04 5.04
C THR A 50 2.29 6.96 5.97
N GLU A 51 0.98 7.05 5.77
CA GLU A 51 0.09 7.82 6.64
C GLU A 51 0.03 7.25 8.06
N ARG A 52 -0.05 5.91 8.20
CA ARG A 52 0.07 5.23 9.50
C ARG A 52 1.42 5.49 10.18
N MET A 53 2.54 5.41 9.46
CA MET A 53 3.84 5.74 10.03
C MET A 53 3.93 7.21 10.44
N ARG A 54 3.40 8.12 9.64
CA ARG A 54 3.39 9.55 9.95
C ARG A 54 2.55 9.86 11.18
N THR A 55 1.40 9.22 11.34
CA THR A 55 0.55 9.38 12.53
C THR A 55 1.19 8.77 13.77
N LEU A 56 1.84 7.61 13.66
CA LEU A 56 2.61 7.02 14.77
C LEU A 56 3.79 7.91 15.17
N ARG A 57 4.54 8.45 14.21
CA ARG A 57 5.63 9.40 14.47
C ARG A 57 5.16 10.70 15.13
N LYS A 58 3.94 11.16 14.82
CA LYS A 58 3.33 12.33 15.48
C LYS A 58 2.81 12.03 16.89
N LYS A 59 2.48 10.77 17.20
CA LYS A 59 1.94 10.34 18.50
C LYS A 59 3.01 9.83 19.47
N GLY A 60 4.18 9.43 18.97
CA GLY A 60 5.29 9.02 19.82
C GLY A 60 5.95 10.23 20.47
N PRO A 61 6.30 10.17 21.77
CA PRO A 61 7.24 11.13 22.35
C PRO A 61 8.52 11.11 21.51
N ALA A 62 9.06 12.28 21.18
CA ALA A 62 10.35 12.41 20.52
C ALA A 62 11.44 12.09 21.55
N ILE A 63 11.53 10.82 21.94
CA ILE A 63 12.57 10.33 22.84
C ILE A 63 13.86 10.36 22.02
N SER A 64 14.80 11.22 22.44
CA SER A 64 16.10 11.30 21.80
C SER A 64 16.92 10.05 22.16
N THR A 65 17.91 9.72 21.33
CA THR A 65 18.84 8.63 21.62
C THR A 65 19.56 8.83 22.95
N GLU A 66 19.78 10.09 23.35
CA GLU A 66 20.39 10.47 24.62
C GLU A 66 19.47 10.12 25.81
N ASP A 67 18.16 10.36 25.69
CA ASP A 67 17.17 9.99 26.73
C ASP A 67 17.10 8.47 26.93
N ILE A 68 17.22 7.70 25.85
CA ILE A 68 17.25 6.23 25.91
C ILE A 68 18.51 5.75 26.63
N VAL A 69 19.67 6.33 26.29
CA VAL A 69 20.95 5.98 26.93
C VAL A 69 20.95 6.38 28.40
N ALA A 70 20.38 7.54 28.76
CA ALA A 70 20.24 7.98 30.13
C ALA A 70 19.35 7.03 30.94
N ALA A 71 18.21 6.59 30.38
CA ALA A 71 17.33 5.61 31.01
C ALA A 71 18.03 4.25 31.21
N LEU A 72 18.76 3.77 30.20
CA LEU A 72 19.51 2.51 30.28
C LEU A 72 20.67 2.56 31.28
N ARG A 73 21.34 3.71 31.41
CA ARG A 73 22.38 3.90 32.44
C ARG A 73 21.80 3.88 33.84
N LYS A 74 20.67 4.57 34.05
CA LYS A 74 19.99 4.64 35.34
C LYS A 74 19.49 3.27 35.80
N ASP A 75 19.03 2.43 34.87
CA ASP A 75 18.61 1.06 35.14
C ASP A 75 19.81 0.16 35.51
N ARG A 76 20.94 0.32 34.82
CA ARG A 76 22.21 -0.38 35.14
C ARG A 76 22.86 0.03 36.46
N GLU A 77 22.65 1.26 36.92
CA GLU A 77 23.15 1.74 38.22
C GLU A 77 22.25 1.30 39.38
N SER A 78 21.03 0.82 39.08
CA SER A 78 20.05 0.35 40.07
C SER A 78 20.02 -1.17 40.24
N HIS A 79 20.90 -1.91 39.54
CA HIS A 79 21.14 -3.36 39.65
C HIS A 79 22.59 -3.63 40.07
#